data_AF-R6YRT3-F1
#
_entry.id   AF-R6YRT3-F1
#
_cell.length_a   1.000
_cell.length_b   1.000
_cell.length_c   1.000
_cell.angle_alpha   90.00
_cell.angle_beta   90.00
_cell.angle_gamma   90.00
#
_symmetry.space_group_name_H-M   'P 1'
#
loop_
_entity.id
_entity.type
_entity.pdbx_description
1 polymer ?
#
loop_
_entity_poly.entity_id
_entity_poly.type
_entity_poly.pdbx_seq_one_letter_code
_entity_poly.pdbx_strand_id
1 'polypeptide(L)'
;MIDIHQDVKVEAFKLLGREAFSEKKYDDAIRYYNSALELNPHAAEIYRERGGVYYAMGDKHHAEEDMQAYFRENPEAVEELSGAFQAEGREHCH
;
A
#
# COMPACT_ATOMS: atom_id res chain seq x y z
N MET A 1 0.31 -4.34 -23.75
CA MET A 1 1.17 -5.48 -23.41
C MET A 1 1.65 -5.22 -22.00
N ILE A 2 1.18 -5.98 -21.01
CA ILE A 2 1.67 -5.86 -19.63
C ILE A 2 3.10 -6.40 -19.68
N ASP A 3 4.07 -5.50 -19.53
CA ASP A 3 5.49 -5.85 -19.60
C ASP A 3 5.86 -6.63 -18.34
N ILE A 4 5.86 -7.96 -18.46
CA ILE A 4 6.14 -8.92 -17.37
C ILE A 4 7.44 -8.56 -16.62
N HIS A 5 8.39 -7.89 -17.28
CA HIS A 5 9.67 -7.51 -16.68
C HIS A 5 9.55 -6.40 -15.62
N GLN A 6 8.59 -5.48 -15.76
CA GLN A 6 8.42 -4.41 -14.77
C GLN A 6 7.83 -4.94 -13.47
N ASP A 7 6.93 -5.94 -13.55
CA ASP A 7 6.29 -6.57 -12.40
C ASP A 7 7.30 -7.30 -11.50
N VAL A 8 8.21 -8.08 -12.10
CA VAL A 8 9.30 -8.77 -11.36
C VAL A 8 10.22 -7.76 -10.65
N LYS A 9 10.45 -6.59 -11.26
CA LYS A 9 11.30 -5.56 -10.68
C LYS A 9 10.62 -4.83 -9.53
N VAL A 10 9.31 -4.57 -9.63
CA VAL A 10 8.48 -4.06 -8.53
C VAL A 10 8.55 -5.03 -7.34
N GLU A 11 8.36 -6.32 -7.59
CA GLU A 11 8.44 -7.36 -6.55
C GLU A 11 9.83 -7.41 -5.88
N ALA A 12 10.90 -7.31 -6.67
CA ALA A 12 12.26 -7.28 -6.15
C ALA A 12 12.50 -6.07 -5.22
N PHE A 13 12.07 -4.88 -5.63
CA PHE A 13 12.17 -3.69 -4.80
C PHE A 13 11.31 -3.77 -3.53
N LYS A 14 10.13 -4.38 -3.61
CA LYS A 14 9.29 -4.66 -2.44
C LYS A 14 10.03 -5.50 -1.41
N LEU A 15 10.66 -6.59 -1.85
CA LEU A 15 11.42 -7.47 -0.96
C LEU A 15 12.63 -6.77 -0.34
N LEU A 16 13.35 -5.96 -1.11
CA LEU A 16 14.47 -5.15 -0.61
C LEU A 16 14.00 -4.12 0.43
N GLY A 17 12.86 -3.47 0.20
CA GLY A 17 12.25 -2.55 1.16
C GLY A 17 11.89 -3.25 2.48
N ARG A 18 11.38 -4.48 2.43
CA ARG A 18 11.06 -5.28 3.62
C ARG A 18 12.30 -5.70 4.40
N GLU A 19 13.37 -6.07 3.70
CA GLU A 19 14.65 -6.38 4.35
C GLU A 19 15.20 -5.15 5.07
N ALA A 20 15.28 -4.01 4.37
CA ALA A 20 15.75 -2.75 4.96
C ALA A 20 14.89 -2.33 6.16
N PHE A 21 13.58 -2.54 6.10
CA PHE A 21 12.68 -2.30 7.23
C PHE A 21 13.00 -3.20 8.44
N SER A 22 13.30 -4.49 8.20
CA SER A 22 13.73 -5.42 9.25
C SER A 22 15.05 -5.01 9.90
N GLU A 23 15.95 -4.44 9.11
CA GLU A 23 17.20 -3.84 9.59
C GLU A 23 17.03 -2.47 10.27
N LYS A 24 15.80 -1.97 10.38
CA LYS A 24 15.47 -0.60 10.87
C LYS A 24 16.05 0.53 10.02
N LYS A 25 16.44 0.25 8.78
CA LYS A 25 16.88 1.24 7.80
C LYS A 25 15.66 1.82 7.08
N TYR A 26 14.92 2.67 7.80
CA TYR A 26 13.64 3.19 7.30
C TYR A 26 13.79 4.06 6.04
N ASP A 27 14.85 4.86 5.95
CA ASP A 27 15.15 5.69 4.77
C ASP A 27 15.39 4.83 3.52
N ASP A 28 16.26 3.81 3.63
CA ASP A 28 16.51 2.87 2.53
C ASP A 28 15.24 2.12 2.13
N ALA A 29 14.43 1.68 3.10
CA ALA A 29 13.15 1.02 2.83
C ALA A 29 12.22 1.90 2.01
N ILE A 30 12.06 3.18 2.40
CA ILE A 30 11.26 4.17 1.65
C ILE A 30 11.81 4.36 0.24
N ARG A 31 13.13 4.43 0.07
CA ARG A 31 13.76 4.56 -1.26
C ARG A 31 13.45 3.36 -2.16
N TYR A 32 13.54 2.14 -1.65
CA TYR A 32 13.18 0.94 -2.42
C TYR A 32 11.69 0.94 -2.80
N TYR A 33 10.80 1.29 -1.88
CA TYR A 33 9.36 1.39 -2.18
C TYR A 33 9.04 2.51 -3.17
N ASN A 34 9.73 3.64 -3.11
CA ASN A 34 9.59 4.69 -4.13
C ASN A 34 9.98 4.17 -5.51
N SER A 35 11.12 3.47 -5.64
CA SER A 35 11.51 2.88 -6.92
C SER A 35 10.54 1.81 -7.42
N ALA A 36 9.88 1.07 -6.53
CA ALA A 36 8.80 0.16 -6.91
C ALA A 36 7.59 0.93 -7.48
N LEU A 37 7.18 2.02 -6.83
CA LEU A 37 6.06 2.87 -7.27
C LEU A 37 6.36 3.65 -8.55
N GLU A 38 7.63 4.01 -8.81
CA GLU A 38 8.04 4.61 -10.09
C GLU A 38 7.83 3.67 -11.27
N LEU A 39 7.97 2.35 -11.04
CA LEU A 39 7.75 1.33 -12.07
C LEU A 39 6.28 0.96 -12.19
N ASN A 40 5.58 0.85 -11.06
CA ASN A 40 4.16 0.58 -11.02
C ASN A 40 3.47 1.47 -9.98
N PRO A 41 2.93 2.62 -10.40
CA PRO A 41 2.24 3.54 -9.50
C PRO A 41 0.89 2.99 -9.00
N HIS A 42 0.38 1.92 -9.61
CA HIS A 42 -0.87 1.23 -9.24
C HIS A 42 -0.63 0.04 -8.30
N ALA A 43 0.61 -0.19 -7.85
CA ALA A 43 0.93 -1.27 -6.94
C ALA A 43 0.48 -0.93 -5.51
N ALA A 44 -0.80 -1.16 -5.24
CA ALA A 44 -1.43 -0.85 -3.96
C ALA A 44 -0.63 -1.41 -2.77
N GLU A 45 -0.24 -2.68 -2.85
CA GLU A 45 0.56 -3.35 -1.80
C GLU A 45 1.81 -2.60 -1.35
N ILE A 46 2.46 -1.85 -2.25
CA ILE A 46 3.67 -1.08 -1.94
C ILE A 46 3.32 0.13 -1.06
N TYR A 47 2.20 0.81 -1.31
CA TYR A 47 1.73 1.89 -0.45
C TYR A 47 1.46 1.39 0.97
N ARG A 48 0.90 0.19 1.12
CA ARG A 48 0.68 -0.42 2.45
C ARG A 48 2.00 -0.70 3.18
N GLU A 49 2.98 -1.27 2.49
CA GLU A 49 4.29 -1.56 3.09
C GLU A 49 5.02 -0.25 3.45
N ARG A 50 5.01 0.76 2.57
CA ARG A 50 5.61 2.09 2.80
C ARG A 50 4.94 2.84 3.95
N GLY A 51 3.60 2.82 4.02
CA GLY A 51 2.84 3.38 5.13
C GLY A 51 3.17 2.71 6.47
N GLY A 52 3.40 1.39 6.47
CA GLY A 52 3.90 0.67 7.65
C GLY A 52 5.29 1.15 8.11
N VAL A 53 6.17 1.50 7.17
CA VAL A 53 7.48 2.09 7.48
C VAL A 53 7.34 3.48 8.09
N TYR A 54 6.51 4.34 7.49
CA TYR A 54 6.24 5.68 8.04
C TYR A 54 5.62 5.61 9.44
N TYR A 55 4.71 4.66 9.68
CA TYR A 55 4.15 4.43 10.99
C TYR A 55 5.22 4.04 12.03
N ALA A 56 6.16 3.17 11.65
CA ALA A 56 7.28 2.77 12.50
C ALA A 56 8.27 3.93 12.76
N MET A 57 8.42 4.85 11.81
CA MET A 57 9.18 6.09 12.02
C MET A 57 8.47 7.10 12.93
N GLY A 58 7.17 6.91 13.17
CA GLY A 58 6.32 7.86 13.90
C GLY A 58 5.71 8.95 13.01
N ASP A 59 5.94 8.88 11.70
CA ASP A 59 5.37 9.81 10.73
C ASP A 59 3.98 9.36 10.30
N LYS A 60 3.01 9.62 11.17
CA LYS A 60 1.62 9.21 10.95
C LYS A 60 0.98 9.91 9.76
N HIS A 61 1.41 11.14 9.44
CA HIS A 61 0.84 11.92 8.36
C HIS A 61 1.06 11.24 7.01
N HIS A 62 2.31 10.89 6.70
CA HIS A 62 2.64 10.18 5.47
C HIS A 62 2.05 8.76 5.45
N ALA A 63 1.98 8.10 6.62
CA ALA A 63 1.35 6.79 6.72
C ALA A 63 -0.15 6.83 6.36
N GLU A 64 -0.88 7.87 6.81
CA GLU A 64 -2.30 8.05 6.48
C GLU A 64 -2.51 8.35 5.00
N GLU A 65 -1.66 9.17 4.39
CA GLU A 65 -1.71 9.45 2.94
C GLU A 65 -1.47 8.18 2.12
N ASP A 66 -0.48 7.37 2.50
CA ASP A 66 -0.18 6.09 1.86
C ASP A 66 -1.31 5.08 2.02
N MET A 67 -1.93 5.03 3.20
CA MET A 67 -3.07 4.16 3.44
C MET A 67 -4.27 4.58 2.56
N GLN A 68 -4.49 5.88 2.36
CA GLN A 68 -5.53 6.38 1.44
C GLN A 68 -5.22 6.03 -0.02
N ALA A 69 -3.96 6.14 -0.44
CA ALA A 69 -3.53 5.71 -1.77
C ALA A 69 -3.74 4.20 -1.97
N TYR A 70 -3.41 3.38 -0.96
CA TYR A 70 -3.68 1.94 -0.97
C TYR A 70 -5.15 1.62 -1.23
N PHE A 71 -6.06 2.29 -0.51
CA PHE A 71 -7.50 2.11 -0.68
C PHE A 71 -8.02 2.63 -2.02
N ARG A 72 -7.41 3.68 -2.57
CA ARG A 72 -7.77 4.21 -3.90
C ARG A 72 -7.42 3.22 -5.01
N GLU A 73 -6.24 2.61 -4.94
CA GLU A 73 -5.77 1.66 -5.97
C GLU A 73 -6.38 0.26 -5.78
N ASN A 74 -6.78 -0.11 -4.56
CA ASN A 74 -7.56 -1.31 -4.26
C ASN A 74 -9.01 -0.95 -3.89
N PRO A 75 -9.87 -0.61 -4.87
CA PRO A 75 -11.27 -0.34 -4.62
C PRO A 75 -12.01 -1.56 -4.06
N GLU A 76 -11.55 -2.79 -4.33
CA GLU A 76 -12.10 -4.03 -3.76
C GLU A 76 -11.93 -4.11 -2.23
N ALA A 77 -10.82 -3.61 -1.69
CA ALA A 77 -10.60 -3.52 -0.25
C ALA A 77 -11.51 -2.47 0.42
N VAL A 78 -11.88 -1.42 -0.32
CA VAL A 78 -12.82 -0.38 0.16
C VAL A 78 -14.26 -0.86 0.04
N GLU A 79 -14.58 -1.60 -1.02
CA GLU A 79 -15.90 -2.21 -1.20
C GLU A 79 -16.22 -3.17 -0.07
N GLU A 80 -15.27 -4.00 0.39
CA GLU A 80 -15.46 -4.87 1.55
C GLU A 80 -15.79 -4.09 2.84
N LEU A 81 -15.11 -2.95 3.06
CA LEU A 81 -15.40 -2.09 4.21
C LEU A 81 -16.77 -1.40 4.07
N SER A 82 -17.10 -0.89 2.88
CA SER A 82 -18.36 -0.19 2.60
C SER A 82 -19.57 -1.12 2.56
N GLY A 83 -19.38 -2.38 2.14
CA GLY A 83 -20.39 -3.44 2.17
C GLY A 83 -20.75 -3.82 3.60
N ALA A 84 -19.78 -3.82 4.52
CA ALA A 84 -20.05 -3.97 5.95
C ALA A 84 -20.88 -2.79 6.50
N PHE A 85 -20.54 -1.54 6.14
CA PHE A 85 -21.30 -0.37 6.54
C PHE A 85 -22.70 -0.27 5.89
N GLN A 86 -22.86 -0.67 4.63
CA GLN A 86 -24.16 -0.71 3.94
C GLN A 86 -25.03 -1.88 4.41
N ALA A 87 -24.44 -2.98 4.86
CA ALA A 87 -25.17 -4.11 5.44
C ALA A 87 -25.77 -3.75 6.82
N GLU A 88 -25.08 -2.94 7.62
CA GLU A 88 -25.62 -2.44 8.90
C GLU A 88 -26.62 -1.29 8.73
N GLY A 89 -26.69 -0.66 7.55
CA GLY A 89 -27.62 0.42 7.22
C GLY A 89 -28.91 0.03 6.50
N ARG A 90 -29.19 -1.26 6.28
CA ARG A 90 -30.51 -1.72 5.78
C ARG A 90 -31.41 -2.13 6.95
N GLU A 91 -31.85 -1.11 7.67
CA GLU A 91 -33.12 -1.15 8.38
C GLU A 91 -34.24 -1.57 7.40
N HIS A 92 -34.66 -2.82 7.59
CA HIS A 92 -36.01 -3.33 7.48
C HIS A 92 -37.09 -2.29 7.09
N CYS A 93 -37.41 -2.20 5.80
CA CYS A 93 -38.71 -1.66 5.36
C CYS A 93 -39.17 -2.40 4.10
N HIS A 94 -39.95 -3.45 4.29
CA HIS A 94 -41.01 -3.86 3.36
C HIS A 94 -42.17 -4.46 4.15
#